data_AF-A0A524H899-F1
#
_entry.id   AF-A0A524H899-F1
#
_cell.length_a   1.000
_cell.length_b   1.000
_cell.length_c   1.000
_cell.angle_alpha   90.00
_cell.angle_beta   90.00
_cell.angle_gamma   90.00
#
_symmetry.space_group_name_H-M   'P 1'
#
loop_
_entity.id
_entity.type
_entity.pdbx_description
1 polymer ?
#
loop_
_entity_poly.entity_id
_entity_poly.type
_entity_poly.pdbx_seq_one_letter_code
_entity_poly.pdbx_strand_id
1 'polypeptide(L)' 'MGRVMRLGIISDTHGLLRPEVFEVFREVDHILHAGDIGPLDILTELEAIAPVTAVFGNTD' A
#
# COMPACT_ATOMS: atom_id res chain seq x y z
N MET A 1 22.49 10.22 -13.60
CA MET A 1 21.81 10.49 -12.31
C MET A 1 20.96 9.29 -11.96
N GLY A 2 21.04 8.80 -10.72
CA GLY A 2 20.09 7.79 -10.23
C GLY A 2 18.68 8.37 -10.15
N ARG A 3 17.67 7.58 -10.49
CA ARG A 3 16.25 7.94 -10.33
C ARG A 3 15.94 8.07 -8.83
N VAL A 4 15.20 9.11 -8.46
CA VAL A 4 14.67 9.27 -7.09
C VAL A 4 13.60 8.21 -6.87
N MET A 5 13.71 7.45 -5.78
CA MET A 5 12.71 6.47 -5.37
C MET A 5 11.49 7.19 -4.76
N ARG A 6 10.30 6.88 -5.26
CA ARG A 6 9.00 7.36 -4.75
C ARG A 6 8.36 6.25 -3.92
N LEU A 7 7.96 6.58 -2.69
CA LEU A 7 7.29 5.66 -1.78
C LEU A 7 5.83 6.07 -1.62
N GLY A 8 4.91 5.12 -1.82
CA GLY A 8 3.52 5.25 -1.40
C GLY A 8 3.40 4.80 0.06
N ILE A 9 2.69 5.55 0.89
CA ILE A 9 2.47 5.20 2.30
C ILE A 9 0.98 5.25 2.59
N ILE A 10 0.45 4.17 3.15
CA ILE A 10 -0.96 4.01 3.53
C ILE A 10 -1.05 3.24 4.85
N SER A 11 -2.18 3.35 5.54
CA SER A 11 -2.46 2.69 6.81
C SER A 11 -3.98 2.55 6.97
N ASP A 12 -4.41 1.73 7.92
CA ASP A 12 -5.80 1.71 8.41
C ASP A 12 -6.82 1.51 7.30
N THR A 13 -6.54 0.61 6.35
CA THR A 13 -7.50 0.30 5.29
C THR A 13 -8.71 -0.42 5.86
N HIS A 14 -8.58 -1.20 6.94
CA HIS A 14 -9.69 -1.94 7.58
C HIS A 14 -10.57 -2.69 6.55
N GLY A 15 -9.94 -3.29 5.53
CA GLY A 15 -10.60 -3.99 4.43
C GLY A 15 -11.28 -3.13 3.37
N LEU A 16 -11.07 -1.81 3.38
CA LEU A 16 -11.54 -0.88 2.35
C LEU A 16 -10.36 -0.20 1.68
N LEU A 17 -9.99 -0.67 0.50
CA LEU A 17 -9.09 0.06 -0.39
C LEU A 17 -9.91 0.98 -1.31
N ARG A 18 -9.67 2.28 -1.22
CA ARG A 18 -10.37 3.27 -2.04
C ARG A 18 -9.81 3.29 -3.47
N PRO A 19 -10.64 3.33 -4.53
CA PRO A 19 -10.16 3.34 -5.92
C PRO A 19 -9.16 4.46 -6.25
N GLU A 20 -9.24 5.60 -5.57
CA GLU A 20 -8.35 6.74 -5.74
C GLU A 20 -6.89 6.40 -5.39
N VAL A 21 -6.65 5.38 -4.56
CA VAL A 21 -5.29 4.93 -4.20
C VAL A 21 -4.53 4.46 -5.43
N PHE A 22 -5.19 3.80 -6.39
CA PHE A 22 -4.56 3.32 -7.62
C PHE A 22 -4.00 4.47 -8.46
N GLU A 23 -4.73 5.59 -8.54
CA GLU A 23 -4.28 6.77 -9.27
C GLU A 23 -3.15 7.51 -8.53
N VAL A 24 -3.29 7.66 -7.21
CA VAL A 24 -2.26 8.34 -6.39
C VAL A 24 -0.96 7.53 -6.37
N PHE A 25 -1.03 6.20 -6.35
CA PHE A 25 0.14 5.32 -6.27
C PHE A 25 0.67 4.86 -7.63
N ARG A 26 0.06 5.28 -8.74
CA ARG A 26 0.40 4.82 -10.11
C ARG A 26 1.89 4.87 -10.48
N GLU A 27 2.65 5.78 -9.88
CA GLU A 27 4.07 6.02 -10.20
C GLU A 27 5.02 5.82 -8.99
N VAL A 28 4.56 5.13 -7.95
CA VAL A 28 5.43 4.78 -6.81
C VAL A 28 6.29 3.56 -7.15
N ASP A 29 7.49 3.52 -6.60
CA ASP A 29 8.43 2.41 -6.76
C ASP A 29 8.17 1.29 -5.75
N HIS A 30 7.57 1.64 -4.60
CA HIS A 30 7.30 0.72 -3.49
C HIS A 30 6.19 1.29 -2.61
N ILE A 31 5.42 0.42 -1.96
CA ILE A 31 4.33 0.79 -1.04
C ILE A 31 4.64 0.29 0.37
N LEU A 32 4.43 1.16 1.36
CA LEU A 32 4.50 0.84 2.78
C LEU A 32 3.10 0.88 3.38
N HIS A 33 2.63 -0.25 3.93
CA HIS A 33 1.39 -0.30 4.72
C HIS A 33 1.71 -0.34 6.21
N ALA A 34 1.23 0.63 6.98
CA ALA A 34 1.58 0.79 8.40
C ALA A 34 0.71 -0.03 9.39
N GLY A 35 0.05 -1.09 8.91
CA GLY A 35 -0.86 -1.93 9.70
C GLY A 35 -2.34 -1.54 9.65
N ASP A 36 -3.17 -2.32 10.37
CA ASP A 36 -4.64 -2.24 10.39
C ASP A 36 -5.23 -2.36 8.97
N ILE A 37 -4.73 -3.36 8.26
CA ILE A 37 -4.99 -3.71 6.85
C ILE A 37 -6.40 -4.29 6.71
N GLY A 38 -6.77 -5.23 7.58
CA GLY A 38 -7.93 -6.10 7.39
C GLY A 38 -7.62 -7.34 6.53
N PRO A 39 -8.49 -7.75 5.59
CA PRO A 39 -8.25 -8.93 4.75
C PRO A 39 -6.97 -8.84 3.91
N LEU A 40 -6.29 -9.98 3.72
CA LEU A 40 -5.06 -10.08 2.92
C LEU A 40 -5.23 -9.66 1.45
N ASP A 41 -6.46 -9.68 0.93
CA ASP A 41 -6.79 -9.23 -0.42
C ASP A 41 -6.37 -7.76 -0.65
N ILE A 42 -6.37 -6.92 0.39
CA ILE A 42 -5.89 -5.53 0.31
C ILE A 42 -4.41 -5.47 -0.09
N LEU A 43 -3.58 -6.37 0.45
CA LEU A 43 -2.17 -6.44 0.08
C LEU A 43 -2.02 -6.90 -1.38
N THR A 44 -2.84 -7.86 -1.80
CA THR A 44 -2.84 -8.33 -3.20
C THR A 44 -3.23 -7.22 -4.17
N GLU A 45 -4.23 -6.40 -3.82
CA GLU A 45 -4.65 -5.24 -4.60
C GLU A 45 -3.56 -4.16 -4.69
N LEU A 46 -2.86 -3.87 -3.58
CA LEU A 46 -1.75 -2.91 -3.55
C LEU A 46 -0.51 -3.43 -4.33
N GLU A 47 -0.22 -4.74 -4.24
CA GLU A 47 0.89 -5.39 -4.95
C GLU A 47 0.71 -5.37 -6.47
N ALA A 48 -0.52 -5.20 -6.97
CA ALA A 48 -0.78 -4.98 -8.39
C ALA A 48 -0.23 -3.63 -8.89
N ILE A 49 0.05 -2.68 -7.99
CA ILE A 49 0.59 -1.35 -8.31
C ILE A 49 2.12 -1.36 -8.23
N ALA A 50 2.66 -1.78 -7.09
CA ALA A 50 4.09 -1.81 -6.80
C ALA A 50 4.37 -2.79 -5.64
N PRO A 51 5.61 -3.27 -5.44
CA PRO A 51 5.94 -4.14 -4.31
C PRO A 51 5.53 -3.51 -2.97
N VAL A 52 4.98 -4.33 -2.07
CA VAL A 52 4.45 -3.88 -0.78
C VAL A 52 5.34 -4.38 0.36
N THR A 53 5.55 -3.54 1.37
CA THR A 53 6.00 -3.96 2.69
C THR A 53 4.97 -3.53 3.70
N ALA A 54 4.50 -4.47 4.51
CA ALA A 54 3.49 -4.24 5.51
C ALA A 54 3.99 -4.67 6.89
N VAL A 55 3.46 -4.03 7.92
CA VAL A 55 3.61 -4.43 9.33
C VAL A 55 2.24 -4.75 9.90
N PHE A 56 2.18 -5.59 10.94
CA PHE A 56 0.96 -5.84 11.68
C PHE A 56 0.61 -4.64 12.57
N GLY A 57 -0.61 -4.15 12.44
CA GLY A 57 -1.28 -3.26 13.37
C GLY A 57 -1.89 -4.03 14.54
N ASN A 58 -2.67 -3.34 15.38
CA ASN A 58 -3.28 -3.94 16.56
C ASN A 58 -4.58 -4.70 16.25
N THR A 59 -5.19 -4.46 15.09
CA THR A 59 -6.49 -5.02 14.68
C THR A 59 -6.37 -6.02 13.51
N ASP A 60 -5.15 -6.37 13.11
CA ASP A 60 -4.85 -7.31 12.01
C ASP A 60 -5.01 -8.79 12.37
#